data_AF-A0A5J4P9D7-F1
#
_entry.id   AF-A0A5J4P9D7-F1
#
_cell.length_a   1.000
_cell.length_b   1.000
_cell.length_c   1.000
_cell.angle_alpha   90.00
_cell.angle_beta   90.00
_cell.angle_gamma   90.00
#
_symmetry.space_group_name_H-M   'P 1'
#
loop_
_entity.id
_entity.type
_entity.pdbx_description
1 polymer ?
#
loop_
_entity_poly.entity_id
_entity_poly.type
_entity_poly.pdbx_seq_one_letter_code
_entity_poly.pdbx_strand_id
1 'polypeptide(L)'
;MKEKDDIGGRKSKNEQIEGYLQERYDFRFNTVKSKPEFCPKNGNHPFSPVTKFDLNSFKREMDRTIGISTSSDNVRTILESDF
;
A
#
# COMPACT_ATOMS: atom_id res chain seq x y z
N MET A 1 -33.07 4.88 -19.31
CA MET A 1 -32.80 3.50 -18.84
C MET A 1 -31.39 3.48 -18.29
N LYS A 2 -31.22 3.01 -17.06
CA LYS A 2 -29.94 2.89 -16.35
C LYS A 2 -29.03 1.92 -17.09
N GLU A 3 -27.85 2.36 -17.49
CA GLU A 3 -26.76 1.46 -17.86
C GLU A 3 -25.95 1.18 -16.59
N LYS A 4 -26.32 0.07 -15.93
CA LYS A 4 -25.54 -0.59 -14.89
C LYS A 4 -25.09 -1.92 -15.49
N ASP A 5 -23.78 -2.07 -15.61
CA ASP A 5 -22.95 -3.30 -15.44
C ASP A 5 -21.83 -3.37 -16.48
N ASP A 6 -20.66 -2.82 -16.15
CA ASP A 6 -19.34 -3.39 -16.51
C ASP A 6 -18.17 -2.73 -15.72
N ILE A 7 -18.37 -2.43 -14.43
CA ILE A 7 -17.29 -1.90 -13.54
C ILE A 7 -17.05 -2.88 -12.37
N GLY A 8 -17.17 -4.18 -12.64
CA GLY A 8 -17.19 -5.24 -11.62
C GLY A 8 -16.02 -6.23 -11.65
N GLY A 9 -14.96 -5.99 -12.42
CA GLY A 9 -13.94 -7.04 -12.66
C GLY A 9 -12.46 -6.64 -12.59
N ARG A 10 -12.13 -5.35 -12.49
CA ARG A 10 -10.73 -4.90 -12.38
C ARG A 10 -10.57 -4.02 -11.16
N LYS A 11 -9.97 -4.59 -10.11
CA LYS A 11 -9.43 -3.82 -8.98
C LYS A 11 -8.62 -2.64 -9.52
N SER A 12 -8.85 -1.44 -9.01
CA SER A 12 -8.05 -0.28 -9.40
C SER A 12 -6.57 -0.56 -9.10
N LYS A 13 -5.64 0.12 -9.79
CA LYS A 13 -4.20 -0.07 -9.51
C LYS A 13 -3.89 0.16 -8.03
N ASN A 14 -4.58 1.12 -7.40
CA ASN A 14 -4.43 1.42 -5.98
C ASN A 14 -5.00 0.29 -5.11
N GLU A 15 -6.18 -0.24 -5.41
CA GLU A 15 -6.77 -1.36 -4.66
C GLU A 15 -5.92 -2.65 -4.77
N GLN A 16 -5.23 -2.85 -5.90
CA GLN A 16 -4.25 -3.94 -6.04
C GLN A 16 -3.00 -3.70 -5.20
N ILE A 17 -2.51 -2.46 -5.14
CA ILE A 17 -1.39 -2.05 -4.28
C ILE A 17 -1.77 -2.24 -2.80
N GLU A 18 -2.94 -1.77 -2.39
CA GLU A 18 -3.48 -1.89 -1.03
C GLU A 18 -3.57 -3.36 -0.61
N GLY A 19 -4.20 -4.20 -1.44
CA GLY A 19 -4.32 -5.64 -1.16
C GLY A 19 -2.96 -6.33 -1.08
N TYR A 20 -2.02 -5.98 -1.96
CA TYR A 20 -0.67 -6.54 -1.92
C TYR A 20 0.08 -6.14 -0.63
N LEU A 21 -0.01 -4.87 -0.26
CA LEU A 21 0.63 -4.35 0.94
C LEU A 21 0.00 -4.95 2.20
N GLN A 22 -1.33 -5.01 2.31
CA GLN A 22 -2.05 -5.61 3.44
C GLN A 22 -1.83 -7.11 3.58
N GLU A 23 -1.54 -7.83 2.50
CA GLU A 23 -1.22 -9.26 2.57
C GLU A 23 0.13 -9.51 3.25
N ARG A 24 1.08 -8.57 3.13
CA ARG A 24 2.47 -8.75 3.55
C ARG A 24 2.91 -7.94 4.75
N TYR A 25 2.24 -6.84 5.01
CA TYR A 25 2.60 -5.88 6.05
C TYR A 25 1.34 -5.41 6.78
N ASP A 26 1.49 -5.13 8.06
CA ASP A 26 0.50 -4.39 8.83
C ASP A 26 0.94 -2.92 8.87
N PHE A 27 0.02 -2.01 8.57
CA PHE A 27 0.26 -0.57 8.58
C PHE A 27 -0.52 0.10 9.70
N ARG A 28 0.03 1.20 10.22
CA ARG A 28 -0.67 2.10 11.12
C ARG A 28 -0.21 3.53 10.90
N PHE A 29 -1.11 4.47 11.13
CA PHE A 29 -0.72 5.88 11.15
C PHE A 29 -0.39 6.32 12.57
N ASN A 30 0.86 6.76 12.79
CA ASN A 30 1.25 7.37 14.05
C ASN A 30 0.74 8.81 14.10
N THR A 31 -0.36 9.05 14.82
CA THR A 31 -0.99 10.38 14.94
C THR A 31 -0.14 11.40 15.70
N VAL A 32 0.78 10.95 16.56
CA VAL A 32 1.67 11.84 17.33
C VAL A 32 2.83 12.33 16.45
N LYS A 33 3.38 11.45 15.61
CA LYS A 33 4.49 11.77 14.69
C LYS A 33 4.03 12.18 13.29
N SER A 34 2.73 12.07 13.00
CA SER A 34 2.09 12.23 11.69
C SER A 34 2.83 11.47 10.58
N LYS A 35 3.13 10.19 10.84
CA LYS A 35 3.86 9.33 9.89
C LYS A 35 3.25 7.93 9.82
N PRO A 36 3.17 7.33 8.62
CA PRO A 36 2.84 5.93 8.51
C PRO A 36 3.99 5.07 9.07
N GLU A 37 3.63 4.02 9.78
CA GLU A 37 4.52 2.99 10.29
C GLU A 37 4.05 1.62 9.77
N PHE A 38 4.98 0.69 9.60
CA PHE A 38 4.70 -0.65 9.10
C PHE A 38 5.44 -1.71 9.90
N CYS A 39 4.92 -2.94 9.92
CA CYS A 39 5.65 -4.13 10.30
C CYS A 39 5.34 -5.29 9.34
N PRO A 40 6.23 -6.28 9.19
CA PRO A 40 5.94 -7.48 8.43
C PRO A 40 4.77 -8.25 9.05
N LYS A 41 3.83 -8.70 8.22
CA LYS A 41 2.72 -9.52 8.65
C LYS A 41 3.26 -10.84 9.23
N ASN A 42 2.73 -11.24 10.38
CA ASN A 42 3.22 -12.37 11.19
C ASN A 42 4.63 -12.21 11.79
N GLY A 43 5.23 -11.02 11.70
CA GLY A 43 6.48 -10.71 12.38
C GLY A 43 6.22 -10.24 13.81
N ASN A 44 6.99 -10.73 14.78
CA ASN A 44 7.00 -10.16 16.14
C ASN A 44 7.88 -8.88 16.20
N HIS A 45 7.85 -8.08 15.12
CA HIS A 45 8.66 -6.89 14.95
C HIS A 45 7.84 -5.64 15.34
N PRO A 46 8.48 -4.65 15.98
CA PRO A 46 7.80 -3.38 16.25
C PRO A 46 7.53 -2.63 14.94
N PHE A 47 6.46 -1.85 14.93
CA PHE A 47 6.16 -0.92 13.85
C PHE A 47 7.31 0.08 13.69
N SER A 48 7.80 0.17 12.47
CA SER A 48 8.88 1.08 12.08
C SER A 48 8.34 2.16 11.15
N PRO A 49 8.83 3.41 11.26
CA PRO A 49 8.38 4.50 10.39
C PRO A 49 8.72 4.20 8.93
N VAL A 50 7.78 4.46 8.04
CA VAL A 50 7.99 4.31 6.60
C VAL A 50 8.95 5.40 6.13
N THR A 51 10.10 5.00 5.58
CA THR A 51 11.10 5.90 5.02
C THR A 51 11.02 5.94 3.48
N LYS A 52 11.77 6.86 2.87
CA LYS A 52 11.93 6.90 1.41
C LYS A 52 12.53 5.60 0.84
N PHE A 53 13.39 4.93 1.60
CA PHE A 53 13.97 3.66 1.19
C PHE A 53 12.93 2.54 1.19
N ASP A 54 12.04 2.54 2.17
CA ASP A 54 10.95 1.56 2.25
C ASP A 54 9.95 1.76 1.11
N LEU A 55 9.55 3.00 0.81
CA LEU A 55 8.69 3.31 -0.34
C LEU A 55 9.29 2.84 -1.66
N ASN A 56 10.59 3.06 -1.86
CA ASN A 56 11.30 2.57 -3.04
C ASN A 56 11.37 1.04 -3.09
N SER A 57 11.50 0.39 -1.93
CA SER A 57 11.50 -1.06 -1.81
C SER A 57 10.12 -1.63 -2.15
N PHE A 58 9.04 -1.09 -1.59
CA PHE A 58 7.67 -1.47 -1.91
C PHE A 58 7.37 -1.29 -3.39
N LYS A 59 7.75 -0.15 -3.98
CA LYS A 59 7.60 0.08 -5.41
C LYS A 59 8.27 -1.03 -6.24
N ARG A 60 9.54 -1.35 -5.95
CA ARG A 60 10.27 -2.39 -6.69
C ARG A 60 9.70 -3.79 -6.44
N GLU A 61 9.21 -4.04 -5.25
CA GLU A 61 8.59 -5.31 -4.88
C GLU A 61 7.28 -5.52 -5.64
N MET A 62 6.43 -4.49 -5.72
CA MET A 62 5.17 -4.52 -6.47
C MET A 62 5.39 -4.64 -7.97
N ASP A 63 6.33 -3.87 -8.53
CA ASP A 63 6.69 -3.96 -9.94
C ASP A 63 7.18 -5.38 -10.31
N ARG A 64 7.97 -6.02 -9.43
CA ARG A 64 8.46 -7.39 -9.63
C ARG A 64 7.38 -8.45 -9.43
N THR A 65 6.49 -8.28 -8.46
CA THR A 65 5.58 -9.36 -8.01
C THR A 65 4.22 -9.30 -8.68
N ILE A 66 3.64 -8.11 -8.82
CA ILE A 66 2.30 -7.90 -9.40
C ILE A 66 2.36 -7.10 -10.72
N GLY A 67 3.54 -6.69 -11.19
CA GLY A 67 3.71 -5.98 -12.45
C GLY A 67 3.17 -4.54 -12.43
N ILE A 68 2.98 -3.95 -11.24
CA ILE A 68 2.44 -2.59 -11.09
C ILE A 68 3.58 -1.60 -10.86
N SER A 69 3.88 -0.83 -11.90
CA SER A 69 4.74 0.35 -11.79
C SER A 69 3.95 1.52 -11.19
N THR A 70 4.38 1.98 -10.02
CA THR A 70 3.79 3.10 -9.26
C THR A 70 4.88 4.08 -8.80
N SER A 71 4.51 5.31 -8.46
CA SER A 71 5.46 6.29 -7.89
C SER A 71 5.56 6.13 -6.37
N SER A 72 6.71 6.48 -5.80
CA SER A 72 6.89 6.51 -4.34
C SER A 72 5.88 7.43 -3.64
N ASP A 73 5.51 8.54 -4.31
CA ASP A 73 4.51 9.47 -3.80
C ASP A 73 3.11 8.85 -3.81
N ASN A 74 2.74 8.08 -4.83
CA ASN A 74 1.45 7.38 -4.84
C ASN A 74 1.38 6.33 -3.73
N VAL A 75 2.46 5.55 -3.51
CA VAL A 75 2.53 4.60 -2.39
C VAL A 75 2.39 5.34 -1.06
N ARG A 76 3.07 6.48 -0.91
CA ARG A 76 2.97 7.29 0.30
C ARG A 76 1.55 7.80 0.54
N THR A 77 0.89 8.32 -0.49
CA THR A 77 -0.50 8.79 -0.41
C THR A 77 -1.42 7.65 0.04
N ILE A 78 -1.28 6.45 -0.54
CA ILE A 78 -2.05 5.28 -0.13
C ILE A 78 -1.81 4.97 1.37
N LEU A 79 -0.55 4.95 1.82
CA LEU A 79 -0.18 4.75 3.23
C LEU A 79 -0.69 5.84 4.18
N GLU A 80 -0.89 7.06 3.70
CA GLU A 80 -1.42 8.19 4.47
C GLU A 80 -2.95 8.27 4.41
N SER A 81 -3.60 7.57 3.47
CA SER A 81 -5.05 7.60 3.24
C SER A 81 -5.88 6.64 4.09
N ASP A 82 -5.24 5.82 4.94
CA ASP A 82 -5.86 4.83 5.84
C ASP A 82 -6.74 3.80 5.10
N PHE A 83 -6.21 2.59 4.87
CA PHE A 83 -6.84 1.52 4.07
C PHE A 83 -6.78 0.16 4.75
#